data_AF-A0A1Y2HDL9-F1
#
_entry.id   AF-A0A1Y2HDL9-F1
#
_cell.length_a   1.000
_cell.length_b   1.000
_cell.length_c   1.000
_cell.angle_alpha   90.00
_cell.angle_beta   90.00
_cell.angle_gamma   90.00
#
_symmetry.space_group_name_H-M   'P 1'
#
loop_
_entity.id
_entity.type
_entity.pdbx_description
1 polymer ?
#
loop_
_entity_poly.entity_id
_entity_poly.type
_entity_poly.pdbx_seq_one_letter_code
_entity_poly.pdbx_strand_id
1 'polypeptide(L)'
;MANASVDLLRTVHNGNWKSAPQSDIIGAIAWGIDAVIGHCRHLKYQKLVRIITNSQTMIDEGLIEGILEQAIGQGIAVDIVGSGFCDPTDEEIDDSSIPPAQPLLFSISAKTGGRFFHDAIFASTVEPSIALHQPSSRPYAPTFLTLGDRDREDSVIRFPVQFVVKVKSAELPKATKLSIPALEMVDGEDDDWGDLVGGVSATKPTSSTAPLPAIDTVKVQMGTGFRVADDSGNADPKDATVYDADATISAYHYGKALVPLGDWEKDPVSNDGSVGLMVIAFVPAASIRRDMFMSSTRYVVPNIKFETADIRLAALVSIMRTRGLAAIARYVYNARSSANSSDSLRTPQSPATDVGCS
;
A
#
# COMPACT_ATOMS: atom_id res chain seq x y z
N MET A 1 -21.52 2.03 -14.96
CA MET A 1 -20.40 2.93 -15.34
C MET A 1 -19.18 2.08 -15.66
N ALA A 2 -18.38 2.52 -16.62
CA ALA A 2 -17.11 1.88 -16.97
C ALA A 2 -16.14 1.96 -15.79
N ASN A 3 -15.32 0.92 -15.60
CA ASN A 3 -14.13 1.03 -14.75
C ASN A 3 -13.30 2.23 -15.22
N ALA A 4 -12.56 2.88 -14.31
CA ALA A 4 -11.65 3.96 -14.68
C ALA A 4 -10.74 3.50 -15.82
N SER A 5 -10.98 4.02 -17.01
CA SER A 5 -10.31 3.62 -18.25
C SER A 5 -9.39 4.75 -18.71
N VAL A 6 -8.37 4.38 -19.47
CA VAL A 6 -7.48 5.36 -20.11
C VAL A 6 -8.28 6.31 -21.01
N ASP A 7 -9.38 5.83 -21.61
CA ASP A 7 -10.25 6.66 -22.45
C ASP A 7 -10.99 7.74 -21.65
N LEU A 8 -11.40 7.44 -20.41
CA LEU A 8 -11.97 8.44 -19.51
C LEU A 8 -10.93 9.53 -19.17
N LEU A 9 -9.70 9.14 -18.87
CA LEU A 9 -8.61 10.09 -18.63
C LEU A 9 -8.30 10.94 -19.86
N ARG A 10 -8.26 10.33 -21.05
CA ARG A 10 -8.09 11.06 -22.32
C ARG A 10 -9.23 12.05 -22.56
N THR A 11 -10.46 11.67 -22.23
CA THR A 11 -11.63 12.54 -22.39
C THR A 11 -11.57 13.75 -21.45
N VAL A 12 -11.14 13.53 -20.21
CA VAL A 12 -10.92 14.60 -19.21
C VAL A 12 -9.75 15.51 -19.64
N HIS A 13 -8.61 14.92 -20.04
CA HIS A 13 -7.42 15.68 -20.43
C HIS A 13 -7.63 16.52 -21.70
N ASN A 14 -8.29 15.95 -22.70
CA ASN A 14 -8.57 16.65 -23.95
C ASN A 14 -9.64 17.74 -23.81
N GLY A 15 -10.20 17.94 -22.60
CA GLY A 15 -11.11 19.03 -22.31
C GLY A 15 -12.39 18.99 -23.14
N ASN A 16 -12.80 17.81 -23.62
CA ASN A 16 -13.93 17.68 -24.53
C ASN A 16 -15.29 17.73 -23.79
N TRP A 17 -15.34 18.52 -22.72
CA TRP A 17 -16.57 18.83 -22.01
C TRP A 17 -17.23 20.00 -22.75
N LYS A 18 -18.40 19.75 -23.33
CA LYS A 18 -19.24 20.83 -23.83
C LYS A 18 -19.63 21.69 -22.61
N SER A 19 -19.45 23.01 -22.67
CA SER A 19 -19.99 23.87 -21.63
C SER A 19 -21.50 23.68 -21.59
N ALA A 20 -21.97 22.97 -20.58
CA ALA A 20 -23.39 22.88 -20.30
C ALA A 20 -23.87 24.27 -19.81
N PRO A 21 -25.14 24.62 -20.02
CA PRO A 21 -25.72 25.77 -19.33
C PRO A 21 -25.46 25.63 -17.82
N GLN A 22 -25.23 26.77 -17.14
CA GLN A 22 -25.05 26.80 -15.68
C GLN A 22 -26.17 25.99 -15.03
N SER A 23 -25.78 24.91 -14.35
CA SER A 23 -26.68 24.05 -13.61
C SER A 23 -26.54 24.35 -12.13
N ASP A 24 -27.61 24.15 -11.38
CA ASP A 24 -27.59 24.28 -9.93
C ASP A 24 -26.64 23.24 -9.31
N ILE A 25 -25.83 23.70 -8.36
CA ILE A 25 -24.87 22.86 -7.65
C ILE A 25 -25.63 21.78 -6.89
N ILE A 26 -26.73 22.11 -6.21
CA ILE A 26 -27.49 21.14 -5.38
C ILE A 26 -28.08 20.03 -6.26
N GLY A 27 -28.60 20.38 -7.44
CA GLY A 27 -29.01 19.39 -8.44
C GLY A 27 -27.87 18.46 -8.86
N ALA A 28 -26.65 18.97 -9.03
CA ALA A 28 -25.48 18.14 -9.32
C ALA A 28 -25.11 17.22 -8.14
N ILE A 29 -25.22 17.68 -6.89
CA ILE A 29 -25.04 16.85 -5.69
C ILE A 29 -26.07 15.72 -5.66
N ALA A 30 -27.34 16.06 -5.84
CA ALA A 30 -28.45 15.10 -5.86
C ALA A 30 -28.22 14.01 -6.91
N TRP A 31 -27.86 14.42 -8.14
CA TRP A 31 -27.56 13.49 -9.22
C TRP A 31 -26.35 12.61 -8.91
N GLY A 32 -25.29 13.17 -8.34
CA GLY A 32 -24.11 12.39 -7.93
C GLY A 32 -24.44 11.33 -6.88
N ILE A 33 -25.26 11.69 -5.89
CA ILE A 33 -25.74 10.76 -4.86
C ILE A 33 -26.61 9.67 -5.47
N ASP A 34 -27.58 10.02 -6.33
CA ASP A 34 -28.45 9.04 -6.99
C ASP A 34 -27.65 8.08 -7.89
N ALA A 35 -26.68 8.60 -8.65
CA ALA A 35 -25.79 7.80 -9.47
C ALA A 35 -24.97 6.79 -8.64
N VAL A 36 -24.49 7.20 -7.46
CA VAL A 36 -23.78 6.32 -6.53
C VAL A 36 -24.71 5.29 -5.90
N ILE A 37 -25.94 5.66 -5.53
CA ILE A 37 -26.92 4.73 -4.96
C ILE A 37 -27.32 3.67 -5.98
N GLY A 38 -27.62 4.08 -7.22
CA GLY A 38 -27.97 3.17 -8.31
C GLY A 38 -26.85 2.18 -8.62
N HIS A 39 -25.59 2.60 -8.51
CA HIS A 39 -24.44 1.75 -8.80
C HIS A 39 -24.01 0.87 -7.63
N CYS A 40 -23.79 1.47 -6.45
CA CYS A 40 -23.22 0.78 -5.28
C CYS A 40 -24.27 -0.06 -4.52
N ARG A 41 -25.57 0.18 -4.72
CA ARG A 41 -26.65 -0.47 -3.96
C ARG A 41 -26.32 -0.46 -2.45
N HIS A 42 -26.30 -1.63 -1.81
CA HIS A 42 -25.96 -1.84 -0.40
C HIS A 42 -24.57 -2.49 -0.20
N LEU A 43 -23.68 -2.42 -1.20
CA LEU A 43 -22.35 -3.02 -1.08
C LEU A 43 -21.48 -2.22 -0.10
N LYS A 44 -20.63 -2.94 0.64
CA LYS A 44 -19.76 -2.42 1.70
C LYS A 44 -18.52 -1.71 1.12
N TYR A 45 -18.72 -0.75 0.23
CA TYR A 45 -17.67 0.15 -0.25
C TYR A 45 -17.76 1.49 0.44
N GLN A 46 -16.61 2.15 0.59
CA GLN A 46 -16.58 3.55 0.97
C GLN A 46 -17.10 4.37 -0.21
N LYS A 47 -18.24 5.04 0.00
CA LYS A 47 -18.90 5.84 -1.04
C LYS A 47 -18.47 7.30 -0.87
N LEU A 48 -17.94 7.89 -1.94
CA LEU A 48 -17.45 9.25 -1.95
C LEU A 48 -17.97 9.96 -3.20
N VAL A 49 -18.60 11.11 -3.01
CA VAL A 49 -18.94 12.06 -4.08
C VAL A 49 -18.05 13.28 -3.89
N ARG A 50 -17.31 13.66 -4.93
CA ARG A 50 -16.45 14.85 -4.90
C ARG A 50 -16.95 15.89 -5.90
N ILE A 51 -17.17 17.11 -5.42
CA ILE A 51 -17.68 18.23 -6.21
C ILE A 51 -16.56 19.25 -6.38
N ILE A 52 -16.36 19.71 -7.61
CA ILE A 52 -15.41 20.78 -7.94
C ILE A 52 -16.24 21.96 -8.45
N THR A 53 -16.16 23.10 -7.77
CA THR A 53 -16.99 24.27 -8.07
C THR A 53 -16.25 25.58 -7.80
N ASN A 54 -16.64 26.64 -8.51
CA ASN A 54 -16.22 28.01 -8.27
C ASN A 54 -17.29 28.82 -7.53
N SER A 55 -18.38 28.19 -7.05
CA SER A 55 -19.48 28.80 -6.28
C SER A 55 -20.24 29.98 -6.92
N GLN A 56 -20.09 30.21 -8.24
CA GLN A 56 -20.71 31.37 -8.89
C GLN A 56 -22.20 31.19 -9.22
N THR A 57 -22.75 30.00 -9.02
CA THR A 57 -24.12 29.66 -9.38
C THR A 57 -25.07 29.84 -8.20
N MET A 58 -26.32 30.20 -8.49
CA MET A 58 -27.40 30.28 -7.52
C MET A 58 -27.67 28.91 -6.90
N ILE A 59 -27.95 28.88 -5.60
CA ILE A 59 -28.29 27.68 -4.83
C ILE A 59 -29.77 27.72 -4.48
N ASP A 60 -30.47 26.61 -4.69
CA ASP A 60 -31.79 26.39 -4.11
C ASP A 60 -31.67 25.65 -2.77
N GLU A 61 -31.97 26.33 -1.68
CA GLU A 61 -31.84 25.79 -0.32
C GLU A 61 -32.91 24.76 0.02
N GLY A 62 -34.04 24.75 -0.70
CA GLY A 62 -35.22 23.96 -0.35
C GLY A 62 -35.04 22.45 -0.45
N LEU A 63 -34.06 21.96 -1.21
CA LEU A 63 -33.85 20.53 -1.48
C LEU A 63 -32.75 19.89 -0.63
N ILE A 64 -32.00 20.68 0.14
CA ILE A 64 -30.75 20.25 0.77
C ILE A 64 -30.99 19.22 1.87
N GLU A 65 -32.00 19.42 2.72
CA GLU A 65 -32.25 18.55 3.87
C GLU A 65 -32.56 17.11 3.47
N GLY A 66 -33.42 16.92 2.47
CA GLY A 66 -33.77 15.59 1.97
C GLY A 66 -32.58 14.87 1.32
N ILE A 67 -31.73 15.60 0.60
CA ILE A 67 -30.52 15.05 -0.04
C ILE A 67 -29.49 14.63 1.04
N LEU A 68 -29.34 15.42 2.09
CA LEU A 68 -28.44 15.11 3.20
C LEU A 68 -28.86 13.87 3.98
N GLU A 69 -30.14 13.74 4.30
CA GLU A 69 -30.67 12.53 4.96
C GLU A 69 -30.44 11.29 4.11
N GLN A 70 -30.63 11.39 2.79
CA GLN A 70 -30.35 10.29 1.87
C GLN A 70 -28.85 9.94 1.82
N ALA A 71 -27.97 10.93 1.83
CA ALA A 71 -26.53 10.71 1.87
C ALA A 71 -26.07 10.02 3.17
N ILE A 72 -26.53 10.52 4.32
CA ILE A 72 -26.21 9.98 5.64
C ILE A 72 -26.73 8.55 5.80
N GLY A 73 -27.99 8.30 5.40
CA GLY A 73 -28.59 6.96 5.45
C GLY A 73 -27.86 5.92 4.59
N GLN A 74 -27.18 6.36 3.54
CA GLN A 74 -26.42 5.50 2.63
C GLN A 74 -24.92 5.45 2.92
N GLY A 75 -24.43 6.21 3.90
CA GLY A 75 -23.02 6.33 4.26
C GLY A 75 -22.16 6.94 3.15
N ILE A 76 -22.69 7.95 2.44
CA ILE A 76 -22.00 8.65 1.35
C ILE A 76 -21.35 9.91 1.92
N ALA A 77 -20.03 10.00 1.81
CA ALA A 77 -19.29 11.22 2.14
C ALA A 77 -19.30 12.18 0.94
N VAL A 78 -19.51 13.47 1.19
CA VAL A 78 -19.52 14.52 0.16
C VAL A 78 -18.32 15.44 0.36
N ASP A 79 -17.32 15.31 -0.51
CA ASP A 79 -16.14 16.18 -0.55
C ASP A 79 -16.41 17.38 -1.46
N ILE A 80 -16.01 18.57 -1.00
CA ILE A 80 -16.20 19.82 -1.75
C ILE A 80 -14.83 20.46 -1.99
N VAL A 81 -14.58 20.79 -3.24
CA VAL A 81 -13.37 21.45 -3.73
C VAL A 81 -13.79 22.77 -4.34
N GLY A 82 -13.44 23.84 -3.67
CA GLY A 82 -13.81 25.18 -4.07
C GLY A 82 -12.64 25.96 -4.63
N SER A 83 -12.76 26.39 -5.89
CA SER A 83 -11.80 27.34 -6.45
C SER A 83 -12.12 28.76 -5.98
N GLY A 84 -11.13 29.41 -5.39
CA GLY A 84 -11.29 30.72 -4.73
C GLY A 84 -12.03 30.71 -3.40
N PHE A 85 -12.17 29.56 -2.73
CA PHE A 85 -12.74 29.51 -1.38
C PHE A 85 -11.67 29.86 -0.34
N CYS A 86 -12.06 30.43 0.79
CA CYS A 86 -11.16 30.79 1.89
C CYS A 86 -11.33 29.85 3.10
N ASP A 87 -10.24 29.52 3.80
CA ASP A 87 -10.30 28.60 4.95
C ASP A 87 -11.16 29.19 6.08
N PRO A 88 -12.24 28.51 6.53
CA PRO A 88 -13.04 29.02 7.64
C PRO A 88 -12.27 29.17 8.95
N THR A 89 -11.05 28.64 9.09
CA THR A 89 -10.22 28.83 10.29
C THR A 89 -9.35 30.08 10.27
N ASP A 90 -9.21 30.76 9.14
CA ASP A 90 -8.38 31.96 9.04
C ASP A 90 -9.16 33.19 9.53
N GLU A 91 -8.69 33.82 10.61
CA GLU A 91 -9.36 34.98 11.24
C GLU A 91 -9.19 36.30 10.47
N GLU A 92 -8.34 36.35 9.44
CA GLU A 92 -7.99 37.56 8.68
C GLU A 92 -8.75 37.74 7.35
N ILE A 93 -9.80 36.96 7.10
CA ILE A 93 -10.53 37.00 5.84
C ILE A 93 -11.57 38.12 5.86
N ASP A 94 -11.57 38.96 4.81
CA ASP A 94 -12.64 39.92 4.57
C ASP A 94 -13.92 39.18 4.12
N ASP A 95 -15.05 39.41 4.81
CA ASP A 95 -16.36 38.82 4.51
C ASP A 95 -16.77 39.02 3.03
N SER A 96 -16.25 40.08 2.38
CA SER A 96 -16.50 40.38 0.97
C SER A 96 -15.88 39.37 -0.02
N SER A 97 -14.84 38.65 0.42
CA SER A 97 -14.10 37.68 -0.39
C SER A 97 -14.69 36.26 -0.31
N ILE A 98 -15.57 36.01 0.65
CA ILE A 98 -16.20 34.70 0.85
C ILE A 98 -17.33 34.54 -0.17
N PRO A 99 -17.28 33.52 -1.03
CA PRO A 99 -18.37 33.26 -1.95
C PRO A 99 -19.67 32.93 -1.21
N PRO A 100 -20.83 33.38 -1.70
CA PRO A 100 -22.10 33.24 -0.99
C PRO A 100 -22.52 31.78 -0.75
N ALA A 101 -22.07 30.88 -1.62
CA ALA A 101 -22.33 29.44 -1.51
C ALA A 101 -21.47 28.73 -0.46
N GLN A 102 -20.34 29.32 -0.06
CA GLN A 102 -19.33 28.66 0.75
C GLN A 102 -19.84 28.15 2.11
N PRO A 103 -20.52 28.96 2.95
CA PRO A 103 -20.95 28.49 4.28
C PRO A 103 -21.95 27.33 4.20
N LEU A 104 -22.82 27.37 3.19
CA LEU A 104 -23.81 26.32 2.95
C LEU A 104 -23.14 25.02 2.53
N LEU A 105 -22.20 25.08 1.59
CA LEU A 105 -21.41 23.92 1.16
C LEU A 105 -20.57 23.35 2.30
N PHE A 106 -19.96 24.19 3.13
CA PHE A 106 -19.25 23.76 4.33
C PHE A 106 -20.16 23.01 5.31
N SER A 107 -21.39 23.47 5.51
CA SER A 107 -22.37 22.78 6.35
C SER A 107 -22.74 21.39 5.80
N ILE A 108 -22.80 21.24 4.47
CA ILE A 108 -23.10 19.98 3.78
C ILE A 108 -21.98 18.96 3.96
N SER A 109 -20.71 19.37 3.75
CA SER A 109 -19.57 18.47 3.94
C SER A 109 -19.43 18.06 5.41
N ALA A 110 -19.60 18.98 6.35
CA ALA A 110 -19.56 18.69 7.79
C ALA A 110 -20.66 17.70 8.22
N LYS A 111 -21.90 17.87 7.75
CA LYS A 111 -23.03 16.97 8.07
C LYS A 111 -22.87 15.58 7.48
N THR A 112 -22.27 15.45 6.31
CA THR A 112 -22.06 14.15 5.62
C THR A 112 -20.76 13.44 6.04
N GLY A 113 -19.93 14.07 6.89
CA GLY A 113 -18.61 13.55 7.26
C GLY A 113 -17.61 13.61 6.10
N GLY A 114 -17.86 14.45 5.10
CA GLY A 114 -16.96 14.73 3.99
C GLY A 114 -15.92 15.80 4.32
N ARG A 115 -14.99 16.03 3.39
CA ARG A 115 -13.90 16.99 3.54
C ARG A 115 -14.13 18.25 2.71
N PHE A 116 -13.66 19.36 3.23
CA PHE A 116 -13.71 20.66 2.55
C PHE A 116 -12.31 21.05 2.12
N PHE A 117 -12.14 21.40 0.85
CA PHE A 117 -10.85 21.73 0.26
C PHE A 117 -10.88 23.10 -0.43
N HIS A 118 -9.89 23.91 -0.09
CA HIS A 118 -9.54 25.16 -0.77
C HIS A 118 -8.46 24.90 -1.83
N ASP A 119 -8.37 25.70 -2.90
CA ASP A 119 -7.42 25.48 -4.01
C ASP A 119 -5.99 25.14 -3.57
N ALA A 120 -5.43 25.89 -2.61
CA ALA A 120 -4.08 25.68 -2.10
C ALA A 120 -3.92 24.36 -1.31
N ILE A 121 -4.97 23.99 -0.57
CA ILE A 121 -5.02 22.75 0.23
C ILE A 121 -5.32 21.56 -0.68
N PHE A 122 -6.10 21.75 -1.75
CA PHE A 122 -6.48 20.69 -2.67
C PHE A 122 -5.25 20.13 -3.38
N ALA A 123 -4.39 20.97 -3.96
CA ALA A 123 -3.16 20.49 -4.61
C ALA A 123 -2.27 19.69 -3.63
N SER A 124 -2.03 20.24 -2.44
CA SER A 124 -1.17 19.58 -1.42
C SER A 124 -1.79 18.32 -0.79
N THR A 125 -3.12 18.24 -0.71
CA THR A 125 -3.83 17.10 -0.10
C THR A 125 -4.18 16.00 -1.12
N VAL A 126 -4.36 16.35 -2.39
CA VAL A 126 -4.63 15.42 -3.49
C VAL A 126 -3.34 14.80 -4.02
N GLU A 127 -2.21 15.51 -4.00
CA GLU A 127 -0.93 14.98 -4.49
C GLU A 127 -0.26 13.93 -3.60
N PRO A 128 -0.87 13.43 -2.52
CA PRO A 128 -0.68 12.01 -2.18
C PRO A 128 -1.96 11.36 -1.63
N SER A 129 -3.09 11.59 -2.29
CA SER A 129 -4.22 10.68 -2.23
C SER A 129 -4.66 10.19 -3.62
N ILE A 130 -3.66 9.96 -4.51
CA ILE A 130 -3.60 8.62 -5.10
C ILE A 130 -3.71 7.72 -3.88
N ALA A 131 -4.87 7.12 -3.69
CA ALA A 131 -4.96 6.01 -2.79
C ALA A 131 -3.77 5.13 -3.20
N LEU A 132 -2.69 5.15 -2.41
CA LEU A 132 -2.24 3.91 -1.85
C LEU A 132 -3.56 3.22 -1.58
N HIS A 133 -3.97 2.32 -2.47
CA HIS A 133 -4.54 1.08 -2.05
C HIS A 133 -3.59 0.68 -0.94
N GLN A 134 -3.85 1.17 0.29
CA GLN A 134 -3.25 0.68 1.49
C GLN A 134 -3.47 -0.78 1.28
N PRO A 135 -2.41 -1.55 0.96
CA PRO A 135 -2.59 -2.85 0.36
C PRO A 135 -3.27 -3.61 1.46
N SER A 136 -4.62 -3.73 1.40
CA SER A 136 -5.51 -3.81 2.57
C SER A 136 -4.73 -4.57 3.59
N SER A 137 -4.09 -3.87 4.54
CA SER A 137 -2.94 -4.46 5.22
C SER A 137 -3.60 -5.42 6.16
N ARG A 138 -3.90 -6.61 5.64
CA ARG A 138 -4.59 -7.67 6.34
C ARG A 138 -3.72 -7.78 7.57
N PRO A 139 -4.26 -7.43 8.75
CA PRO A 139 -3.48 -7.52 9.95
C PRO A 139 -2.88 -8.92 9.91
N TYR A 140 -1.57 -8.99 10.10
CA TYR A 140 -0.89 -10.27 10.06
C TYR A 140 -1.58 -11.22 11.05
N ALA A 141 -1.42 -12.52 10.82
CA ALA A 141 -2.04 -13.54 11.66
C ALA A 141 -1.85 -13.17 13.14
N PRO A 142 -2.93 -13.28 13.94
CA PRO A 142 -2.91 -12.84 15.33
C PRO A 142 -1.75 -13.53 16.04
N THR A 143 -0.92 -12.72 16.70
CA THR A 143 0.29 -13.20 17.36
C THR A 143 0.32 -12.72 18.79
N PHE A 144 1.19 -13.32 19.60
CA PHE A 144 1.35 -12.97 21.00
C PHE A 144 2.70 -12.31 21.20
N LEU A 145 2.69 -11.14 21.84
CA LEU A 145 3.86 -10.56 22.49
C LEU A 145 4.01 -11.26 23.85
N THR A 146 5.16 -11.87 24.09
CA THR A 146 5.43 -12.68 25.28
C THR A 146 6.54 -12.05 26.11
N LEU A 147 6.30 -11.95 27.42
CA LEU A 147 7.30 -11.62 28.43
C LEU A 147 7.53 -12.86 29.30
N GLY A 148 8.79 -13.20 29.58
CA GLY A 148 9.15 -14.37 30.38
C GLY A 148 9.58 -15.57 29.55
N ASP A 149 9.78 -16.71 30.21
CA ASP A 149 10.30 -17.94 29.60
C ASP A 149 9.17 -18.76 28.98
N ARG A 150 9.18 -18.91 27.64
CA ARG A 150 8.11 -19.57 26.89
C ARG A 150 7.81 -20.99 27.38
N ASP A 151 8.83 -21.71 27.82
CA ASP A 151 8.70 -23.12 28.21
C ASP A 151 8.08 -23.28 29.60
N ARG A 152 7.94 -22.19 30.37
CA ARG A 152 7.38 -22.18 31.73
C ARG A 152 6.12 -21.33 31.79
N GLU A 153 4.96 -21.96 31.64
CA GLU A 153 3.65 -21.28 31.57
C GLU A 153 3.38 -20.34 32.75
N ASP A 154 3.79 -20.72 33.96
CA ASP A 154 3.58 -19.92 35.18
C ASP A 154 4.31 -18.57 35.19
N SER A 155 5.35 -18.42 34.36
CA SER A 155 6.18 -17.21 34.30
C SER A 155 5.90 -16.32 33.09
N VAL A 156 4.96 -16.71 32.21
CA VAL A 156 4.74 -16.05 30.92
C VAL A 156 3.55 -15.12 30.97
N ILE A 157 3.79 -13.86 30.59
CA ILE A 157 2.73 -12.89 30.33
C ILE A 157 2.57 -12.76 28.81
N ARG A 158 1.36 -13.03 28.31
CA ARG A 158 1.02 -12.97 26.88
C ARG A 158 0.09 -11.78 26.59
N PHE A 159 0.49 -10.97 25.62
CA PHE A 159 -0.28 -9.85 25.09
C PHE A 159 -0.73 -10.20 23.66
N PRO A 160 -2.03 -10.34 23.41
CA PRO A 160 -2.52 -10.59 22.06
C PRO A 160 -2.38 -9.32 21.21
N VAL A 161 -1.56 -9.40 20.16
CA VAL A 161 -1.23 -8.26 19.30
C VAL A 161 -1.40 -8.63 17.82
N GLN A 162 -1.48 -7.60 16.99
CA GLN A 162 -1.45 -7.69 15.54
C GLN A 162 -0.46 -6.67 14.99
N PHE A 163 0.15 -7.00 13.85
CA PHE A 163 1.08 -6.10 13.18
C PHE A 163 0.39 -5.37 12.04
N VAL A 164 0.64 -4.07 11.96
CA VAL A 164 0.27 -3.21 10.83
C VAL A 164 1.55 -2.66 10.22
N VAL A 165 1.72 -2.73 8.91
CA VAL A 165 2.92 -2.22 8.25
C VAL A 165 2.88 -0.69 8.26
N LYS A 166 3.91 -0.04 8.82
CA LYS A 166 4.02 1.42 8.85
C LYS A 166 4.66 1.94 7.57
N VAL A 167 5.80 1.36 7.21
CA VAL A 167 6.57 1.78 6.05
C VAL A 167 6.90 0.54 5.23
N LYS A 168 6.60 0.58 3.94
CA LYS A 168 7.03 -0.40 2.96
C LYS A 168 7.51 0.34 1.72
N SER A 169 8.60 -0.14 1.11
CA SER A 169 8.98 0.35 -0.21
C SER A 169 7.85 0.06 -1.20
N ALA A 170 7.41 1.07 -1.93
CA ALA A 170 6.39 0.92 -2.97
C ALA A 170 7.06 0.28 -4.20
N GLU A 171 6.88 -1.02 -4.34
CA GLU A 171 7.28 -1.72 -5.56
C GLU A 171 6.26 -1.42 -6.65
N LEU A 172 6.76 -1.05 -7.84
CA LEU A 172 5.93 -0.95 -9.02
C LEU A 172 5.27 -2.32 -9.30
N PRO A 173 4.01 -2.35 -9.76
CA PRO A 173 3.36 -3.60 -10.11
C PRO A 173 4.20 -4.34 -11.15
N LYS A 174 4.56 -5.58 -10.85
CA LYS A 174 5.39 -6.41 -11.74
C LYS A 174 4.60 -6.69 -13.03
N ALA A 175 5.15 -6.31 -14.17
CA ALA A 175 4.59 -6.66 -15.46
C ALA A 175 4.81 -8.17 -15.71
N THR A 176 3.76 -8.97 -15.54
CA THR A 176 3.82 -10.42 -15.80
C THR A 176 3.59 -10.78 -17.26
N LYS A 177 3.28 -9.79 -18.11
CA LYS A 177 2.90 -9.96 -19.50
C LYS A 177 3.59 -8.90 -20.35
N LEU A 178 4.29 -9.33 -21.39
CA LEU A 178 4.83 -8.47 -22.43
C LEU A 178 3.89 -8.50 -23.63
N SER A 179 3.65 -7.35 -24.23
CA SER A 179 2.94 -7.24 -25.51
C SER A 179 3.91 -7.57 -26.64
N ILE A 180 3.47 -8.37 -27.60
CA ILE A 180 4.23 -8.73 -28.82
C ILE A 180 4.88 -7.51 -29.51
N PRO A 181 4.19 -6.36 -29.71
CA PRO A 181 4.83 -5.20 -30.34
C PRO A 181 5.98 -4.58 -29.54
N ALA A 182 6.06 -4.80 -28.22
CA ALA A 182 7.20 -4.36 -27.41
C ALA A 182 8.40 -5.31 -27.56
N LEU A 183 8.16 -6.58 -27.92
CA LEU A 183 9.20 -7.55 -28.22
C LEU A 183 9.80 -7.30 -29.61
N GLU A 184 8.95 -7.02 -30.60
CA GLU A 184 9.37 -6.73 -31.99
C GLU A 184 10.13 -5.40 -32.13
N MET A 185 9.97 -4.47 -31.18
CA MET A 185 10.76 -3.22 -31.13
C MET A 185 12.18 -3.41 -30.58
N VAL A 186 12.50 -4.56 -29.97
CA VAL A 186 13.87 -4.89 -29.51
C VAL A 186 14.69 -5.55 -30.64
N ASP A 187 14.03 -6.14 -31.63
CA ASP A 187 14.66 -6.78 -32.79
C ASP A 187 14.89 -5.80 -33.97
N GLY A 188 14.62 -4.51 -33.78
CA GLY A 188 14.85 -3.46 -34.78
C GLY A 188 16.25 -2.85 -34.67
N GLU A 189 17.20 -3.43 -35.42
CA GLU A 189 18.48 -2.87 -35.90
C GLU A 189 19.39 -2.10 -34.92
N ASP A 190 20.52 -2.74 -34.62
CA ASP A 190 21.86 -2.18 -34.34
C ASP A 190 22.02 -1.22 -33.15
N ASP A 191 21.92 -1.74 -31.92
CA ASP A 191 22.64 -1.15 -30.79
C ASP A 191 23.36 -2.24 -29.97
N ASP A 192 24.67 -2.01 -29.82
CA ASP A 192 25.70 -2.76 -29.09
C ASP A 192 25.41 -2.93 -27.59
N TRP A 193 24.35 -3.69 -27.26
CA TRP A 193 24.08 -4.20 -25.92
C TRP A 193 24.31 -5.71 -25.92
N GLY A 194 25.54 -6.10 -25.63
CA GLY A 194 26.05 -7.47 -25.74
C GLY A 194 25.27 -8.54 -24.97
N ASP A 195 25.07 -9.66 -25.66
CA ASP A 195 25.33 -11.06 -25.24
C ASP A 195 25.11 -11.48 -23.78
N LEU A 196 24.08 -10.95 -23.11
CA LEU A 196 23.75 -11.25 -21.71
C LEU A 196 22.33 -11.78 -21.49
N VAL A 197 21.73 -12.52 -22.43
CA VAL A 197 20.58 -13.37 -22.08
C VAL A 197 20.38 -14.51 -23.08
N GLY A 198 20.29 -15.73 -22.57
CA GLY A 198 20.06 -16.95 -23.34
C GLY A 198 18.83 -16.88 -24.25
N GLY A 199 18.92 -17.56 -25.39
CA GLY A 199 17.91 -17.56 -26.45
C GLY A 199 16.49 -17.80 -25.94
N VAL A 200 15.65 -16.76 -26.04
CA VAL A 200 14.22 -16.81 -25.72
C VAL A 200 13.48 -17.29 -26.96
N SER A 201 12.97 -18.53 -26.95
CA SER A 201 12.07 -19.02 -27.99
C SER A 201 10.62 -18.81 -27.55
N ALA A 202 9.93 -17.84 -28.16
CA ALA A 202 8.52 -17.59 -27.92
C ALA A 202 7.65 -18.49 -28.81
N THR A 203 6.81 -19.34 -28.22
CA THR A 203 5.79 -20.10 -28.96
C THR A 203 4.48 -19.29 -29.02
N LYS A 204 4.02 -19.04 -30.24
CA LYS A 204 2.80 -18.26 -30.53
C LYS A 204 1.55 -19.08 -30.16
N PRO A 205 0.62 -18.59 -29.33
CA PRO A 205 -0.65 -19.26 -29.13
C PRO A 205 -1.54 -19.04 -30.36
N THR A 206 -1.84 -20.12 -31.08
CA THR A 206 -2.80 -20.15 -32.17
C THR A 206 -4.22 -20.29 -31.62
N SER A 207 -4.96 -19.18 -31.56
CA SER A 207 -6.43 -19.26 -31.62
C SER A 207 -7.01 -17.99 -32.22
N SER A 208 -7.35 -18.09 -33.51
CA SER A 208 -8.11 -17.12 -34.28
C SER A 208 -9.57 -17.06 -33.83
N THR A 209 -10.08 -15.87 -33.48
CA THR A 209 -11.36 -15.27 -33.93
C THR A 209 -11.54 -13.94 -33.14
N ALA A 210 -11.56 -12.81 -33.84
CA ALA A 210 -11.71 -11.46 -33.28
C ALA A 210 -13.15 -11.22 -32.73
N PRO A 211 -13.38 -10.34 -31.73
CA PRO A 211 -13.26 -8.87 -31.93
C PRO A 211 -12.62 -8.08 -30.76
N LEU A 212 -12.15 -6.87 -31.10
CA LEU A 212 -11.34 -5.87 -30.33
C LEU A 212 -9.83 -6.16 -30.33
N PRO A 213 -8.95 -5.13 -30.42
CA PRO A 213 -7.50 -5.33 -30.28
C PRO A 213 -7.20 -5.63 -28.82
N ALA A 214 -7.51 -6.85 -28.39
CA ALA A 214 -6.90 -7.44 -27.22
C ALA A 214 -5.40 -7.40 -27.47
N ILE A 215 -4.65 -6.73 -26.59
CA ILE A 215 -3.20 -6.79 -26.60
C ILE A 215 -2.85 -8.27 -26.52
N ASP A 216 -2.38 -8.86 -27.62
CA ASP A 216 -1.93 -10.23 -27.65
C ASP A 216 -0.69 -10.31 -26.75
N THR A 217 -0.91 -10.82 -25.55
CA THR A 217 0.14 -11.04 -24.56
C THR A 217 0.63 -12.46 -24.68
N VAL A 218 1.91 -12.65 -24.96
CA VAL A 218 2.53 -13.99 -24.93
C VAL A 218 3.02 -14.25 -23.51
N LYS A 219 2.74 -15.45 -22.99
CA LYS A 219 3.39 -15.92 -21.76
C LYS A 219 4.80 -16.34 -22.13
N VAL A 220 5.79 -15.59 -21.65
CA VAL A 220 7.20 -15.97 -21.80
C VAL A 220 7.49 -17.13 -20.85
N GLN A 221 7.84 -18.30 -21.39
CA GLN A 221 8.45 -19.38 -20.63
C GLN A 221 9.97 -19.22 -20.74
N MET A 222 10.61 -18.86 -19.63
CA MET A 222 12.07 -18.78 -19.55
C MET A 222 12.63 -20.18 -19.36
N GLY A 223 13.36 -20.70 -20.35
CA GLY A 223 14.17 -21.90 -20.19
C GLY A 223 15.58 -21.51 -19.74
N THR A 224 16.02 -21.99 -18.57
CA THR A 224 17.39 -21.80 -18.09
C THR A 224 18.22 -23.04 -18.38
N GLY A 225 19.30 -22.91 -19.14
CA GLY A 225 20.31 -23.96 -19.34
C GLY A 225 21.64 -23.57 -18.68
N PHE A 226 22.32 -24.53 -18.05
CA PHE A 226 23.62 -24.32 -17.41
C PHE A 226 24.77 -24.70 -18.35
N ARG A 227 25.78 -23.84 -18.44
CA ARG A 227 27.01 -24.06 -19.23
C ARG A 227 28.22 -23.90 -18.31
N VAL A 228 29.20 -24.79 -18.43
CA VAL A 228 30.46 -24.69 -17.69
C VAL A 228 31.37 -23.70 -18.40
N ALA A 229 31.97 -22.78 -17.66
CA ALA A 229 33.05 -21.94 -18.17
C ALA A 229 34.35 -22.75 -18.10
N ASP A 230 34.94 -23.06 -19.25
CA ASP A 230 36.27 -23.68 -19.30
C ASP A 230 37.34 -22.68 -18.80
N ASP A 231 38.43 -23.19 -18.21
CA ASP A 231 39.54 -22.42 -17.60
C ASP A 231 40.22 -21.40 -18.56
N SER A 232 39.91 -21.45 -19.85
CA SER A 232 40.45 -20.57 -20.89
C SER A 232 39.58 -19.34 -21.19
N GLY A 233 38.40 -19.21 -20.57
CA GLY A 233 37.52 -18.03 -20.70
C GLY A 233 36.98 -17.75 -22.11
N ASN A 234 37.23 -18.64 -23.07
CA ASN A 234 36.86 -18.46 -24.47
C ASN A 234 36.39 -19.80 -25.05
N ALA A 235 35.18 -20.23 -24.65
CA ALA A 235 34.51 -21.36 -25.28
C ALA A 235 33.48 -20.82 -26.27
N ASP A 236 33.61 -21.21 -27.55
CA ASP A 236 32.62 -20.90 -28.57
C ASP A 236 31.23 -21.42 -28.13
N PRO A 237 30.14 -20.63 -28.27
CA PRO A 237 28.81 -20.97 -27.75
C PRO A 237 28.16 -22.22 -28.37
N LYS A 238 28.84 -22.86 -29.33
CA LYS A 238 28.41 -24.07 -30.03
C LYS A 238 28.96 -25.37 -29.42
N ASP A 239 30.08 -25.32 -28.70
CA ASP A 239 30.76 -26.52 -28.16
C ASP A 239 30.61 -26.68 -26.64
N ALA A 240 29.90 -25.76 -25.99
CA ALA A 240 29.62 -25.83 -24.56
C ALA A 240 28.72 -27.02 -24.22
N THR A 241 29.22 -27.93 -23.37
CA THR A 241 28.43 -29.05 -22.83
C THR A 241 27.29 -28.52 -21.98
N VAL A 242 26.06 -28.85 -22.38
CA VAL A 242 24.84 -28.48 -21.66
C VAL A 242 24.58 -29.56 -20.62
N TYR A 243 24.56 -29.18 -19.34
CA TYR A 243 24.20 -30.08 -18.25
C TYR A 243 22.72 -29.93 -17.92
N ASP A 244 22.10 -31.06 -17.56
CA ASP A 244 20.74 -31.06 -17.06
C ASP A 244 20.68 -30.43 -15.67
N ALA A 245 19.55 -29.80 -15.35
CA ALA A 245 19.33 -29.16 -14.06
C ALA A 245 19.47 -30.16 -12.90
N ASP A 246 19.04 -31.40 -13.12
CA ASP A 246 19.08 -32.49 -12.13
C ASP A 246 20.51 -33.02 -11.88
N ALA A 247 21.45 -32.77 -12.80
CA ALA A 247 22.86 -33.15 -12.64
C ALA A 247 23.68 -32.12 -11.86
N THR A 248 23.10 -30.94 -11.58
CA THR A 248 23.79 -29.84 -10.92
C THR A 248 23.58 -29.89 -9.40
N ILE A 249 24.68 -29.90 -8.64
CA ILE A 249 24.64 -29.84 -7.17
C ILE A 249 24.96 -28.40 -6.77
N SER A 250 24.11 -27.80 -5.93
CA SER A 250 24.44 -26.50 -5.35
C SER A 250 25.60 -26.61 -4.37
N ALA A 251 26.57 -25.72 -4.51
CA ALA A 251 27.66 -25.57 -3.56
C ALA A 251 27.64 -24.18 -2.94
N TYR A 252 28.13 -24.08 -1.72
CA TYR A 252 28.33 -22.81 -1.04
C TYR A 252 29.82 -22.55 -0.89
N HIS A 253 30.21 -21.27 -1.00
CA HIS A 253 31.58 -20.87 -0.73
C HIS A 253 31.83 -20.82 0.78
N TYR A 254 32.83 -21.57 1.23
CA TYR A 254 33.38 -21.47 2.59
C TYR A 254 34.84 -21.01 2.49
N GLY A 255 35.03 -19.68 2.51
CA GLY A 255 36.31 -19.06 2.22
C GLY A 255 36.73 -19.31 0.77
N LYS A 256 37.85 -20.04 0.56
CA LYS A 256 38.35 -20.41 -0.77
C LYS A 256 37.82 -21.75 -1.28
N ALA A 257 37.20 -22.55 -0.41
CA ALA A 257 36.69 -23.88 -0.77
C ALA A 257 35.23 -23.80 -1.22
N LEU A 258 34.87 -24.66 -2.18
CA LEU A 258 33.49 -24.94 -2.56
C LEU A 258 33.03 -26.19 -1.81
N VAL A 259 31.98 -26.05 -1.00
CA VAL A 259 31.38 -27.16 -0.26
C VAL A 259 30.07 -27.54 -0.93
N PRO A 260 29.97 -28.71 -1.59
CA PRO A 260 28.70 -29.17 -2.15
C PRO A 260 27.74 -29.56 -1.02
N LEU A 261 26.52 -29.05 -1.07
CA LEU A 261 25.46 -29.34 -0.11
C LEU A 261 24.28 -29.96 -0.86
N GLY A 262 23.97 -31.22 -0.52
CA GLY A 262 22.85 -31.94 -1.09
C GLY A 262 21.50 -31.38 -0.62
N ASP A 263 20.42 -31.62 -1.38
CA ASP A 263 19.09 -31.06 -1.06
C ASP A 263 18.54 -31.47 0.30
N TRP A 264 18.94 -32.64 0.82
CA TRP A 264 18.54 -33.11 2.15
C TRP A 264 19.32 -32.45 3.30
N GLU A 265 20.47 -31.85 3.01
CA GLU A 265 21.32 -31.13 3.98
C GLU A 265 21.07 -29.61 3.92
N LYS A 266 20.39 -29.15 2.85
CA LYS A 266 19.97 -27.75 2.66
C LYS A 266 18.87 -27.30 3.59
N ASP A 267 18.07 -28.22 4.14
CA ASP A 267 17.14 -27.86 5.21
C ASP A 267 18.02 -27.49 6.40
N PRO A 268 18.28 -26.19 6.64
CA PRO A 268 19.13 -25.82 7.75
C PRO A 268 18.38 -26.30 8.97
N VAL A 269 18.97 -27.24 9.74
CA VAL A 269 18.49 -27.76 11.04
C VAL A 269 17.30 -26.93 11.50
N SER A 270 16.09 -27.38 11.15
CA SER A 270 14.93 -26.50 11.03
C SER A 270 14.88 -25.63 12.27
N ASN A 271 14.97 -24.31 12.08
CA ASN A 271 14.78 -23.40 13.18
C ASN A 271 13.36 -23.67 13.70
N ASP A 272 13.23 -24.46 14.77
CA ASP A 272 11.98 -24.79 15.46
C ASP A 272 11.46 -23.55 16.24
N GLY A 273 11.62 -22.37 15.63
CA GLY A 273 11.16 -21.11 16.13
C GLY A 273 9.65 -21.08 16.06
N SER A 274 8.99 -21.05 17.23
CA SER A 274 7.59 -20.67 17.28
C SER A 274 7.41 -19.28 16.71
N VAL A 275 6.39 -19.15 15.87
CA VAL A 275 5.87 -17.86 15.44
C VAL A 275 5.48 -17.05 16.66
N GLY A 276 5.96 -15.81 16.74
CA GLY A 276 5.71 -14.99 17.92
C GLY A 276 6.63 -13.77 18.02
N LEU A 277 6.28 -12.90 18.96
CA LEU A 277 7.11 -11.78 19.39
C LEU A 277 7.51 -12.03 20.85
N MET A 278 8.79 -12.18 21.13
CA MET A 278 9.28 -12.46 22.48
C MET A 278 10.22 -11.36 22.93
N VAL A 279 9.91 -10.69 24.04
CA VAL A 279 10.80 -9.68 24.60
C VAL A 279 11.98 -10.35 25.28
N ILE A 280 13.17 -10.00 24.84
CA ILE A 280 14.43 -10.47 25.40
C ILE A 280 14.85 -9.56 26.55
N ALA A 281 14.81 -8.24 26.34
CA ALA A 281 15.29 -7.27 27.32
C ALA A 281 14.62 -5.90 27.15
N PHE A 282 14.64 -5.12 28.23
CA PHE A 282 14.32 -3.69 28.20
C PHE A 282 15.61 -2.87 28.31
N VAL A 283 15.75 -1.89 27.44
CA VAL A 283 16.92 -0.99 27.37
C VAL A 283 16.46 0.46 27.33
N PRO A 284 17.26 1.44 27.77
CA PRO A 284 16.91 2.85 27.62
C PRO A 284 16.69 3.20 26.14
N ALA A 285 15.60 3.90 25.82
CA ALA A 285 15.28 4.24 24.43
C ALA A 285 16.40 5.08 23.76
N ALA A 286 17.12 5.87 24.56
CA ALA A 286 18.27 6.66 24.12
C ALA A 286 19.47 5.82 23.67
N SER A 287 19.60 4.57 24.11
CA SER A 287 20.72 3.70 23.71
C SER A 287 20.59 3.18 22.28
N ILE A 288 19.38 3.23 21.71
CA ILE A 288 19.09 2.71 20.37
C ILE A 288 19.24 3.85 19.37
N ARG A 289 20.36 3.88 18.66
CA ARG A 289 20.61 4.89 17.63
C ARG A 289 19.84 4.56 16.34
N ARG A 290 19.54 5.59 15.53
CA ARG A 290 18.71 5.46 14.31
C ARG A 290 19.43 4.76 13.16
N ASP A 291 20.75 4.84 13.12
CA ASP A 291 21.62 4.15 12.15
C ASP A 291 21.61 2.62 12.29
N MET A 292 21.18 2.10 13.45
CA MET A 292 21.09 0.65 13.70
C MET A 292 19.83 0.01 13.10
N PHE A 293 18.95 0.75 12.43
CA PHE A 293 17.73 0.18 11.85
C PHE A 293 17.98 -0.43 10.48
N MET A 294 17.60 -1.71 10.36
CA MET A 294 17.95 -2.53 9.20
C MET A 294 16.76 -2.87 8.30
N SER A 295 15.51 -2.68 8.74
CA SER A 295 14.33 -3.18 8.01
C SER A 295 13.10 -2.26 8.08
N SER A 296 12.03 -2.68 7.38
CA SER A 296 10.74 -2.02 7.35
C SER A 296 10.12 -1.91 8.73
N THR A 297 9.62 -0.74 9.10
CA THR A 297 8.95 -0.52 10.39
C THR A 297 7.51 -1.04 10.39
N ARG A 298 7.11 -1.65 11.50
CA ARG A 298 5.73 -2.11 11.77
C ARG A 298 5.20 -1.48 13.05
N TYR A 299 3.90 -1.26 13.09
CA TYR A 299 3.17 -0.97 14.31
C TYR A 299 2.72 -2.27 14.97
N VAL A 300 2.82 -2.30 16.30
CA VAL A 300 2.22 -3.34 17.13
C VAL A 300 0.97 -2.76 17.76
N VAL A 301 -0.18 -3.32 17.38
CA VAL A 301 -1.51 -2.85 17.75
C VAL A 301 -2.18 -3.96 18.56
N PRO A 302 -3.03 -3.65 19.57
CA PRO A 302 -3.78 -4.69 20.26
C PRO A 302 -4.68 -5.43 19.28
N ASN A 303 -4.84 -6.73 19.48
CA ASN A 303 -5.71 -7.52 18.63
C ASN A 303 -7.19 -7.27 19.00
N ILE A 304 -7.95 -6.76 18.03
CA ILE A 304 -9.37 -6.38 18.18
C ILE A 304 -10.24 -7.58 18.62
N LYS A 305 -9.81 -8.82 18.35
CA LYS A 305 -10.55 -10.03 18.76
C LYS A 305 -10.56 -10.27 20.27
N PHE A 306 -9.63 -9.67 21.01
CA PHE A 306 -9.49 -9.87 22.45
C PHE A 306 -9.77 -8.56 23.18
N GLU A 307 -10.86 -8.50 23.93
CA GLU A 307 -11.30 -7.29 24.65
C GLU A 307 -10.25 -6.79 25.66
N THR A 308 -9.53 -7.71 26.32
CA THR A 308 -8.49 -7.34 27.29
C THR A 308 -7.15 -6.92 26.65
N ALA A 309 -7.01 -7.02 25.33
CA ALA A 309 -5.75 -6.74 24.63
C ALA A 309 -5.31 -5.28 24.79
N ASP A 310 -6.28 -4.38 24.67
CA ASP A 310 -6.05 -2.94 24.64
C ASP A 310 -5.47 -2.45 25.97
N ILE A 311 -6.15 -2.77 27.07
CA ILE A 311 -5.73 -2.39 28.42
C ILE A 311 -4.35 -2.97 28.76
N ARG A 312 -4.09 -4.25 28.42
CA ARG A 312 -2.81 -4.90 28.72
C ARG A 312 -1.65 -4.24 27.96
N LEU A 313 -1.83 -4.00 26.66
CA LEU A 313 -0.79 -3.37 25.85
C LEU A 313 -0.59 -1.90 26.27
N ALA A 314 -1.68 -1.17 26.52
CA ALA A 314 -1.62 0.22 26.99
C ALA A 314 -0.85 0.36 28.31
N ALA A 315 -1.05 -0.57 29.26
CA ALA A 315 -0.30 -0.58 30.51
C ALA A 315 1.20 -0.77 30.30
N LEU A 316 1.59 -1.75 29.47
CA LEU A 316 3.00 -2.01 29.14
C LEU A 316 3.64 -0.79 28.46
N VAL A 317 2.93 -0.24 27.47
CA VAL A 317 3.37 0.91 26.67
C VAL A 317 3.51 2.17 27.53
N SER A 318 2.56 2.40 28.45
CA SER A 318 2.61 3.52 29.40
C SER A 318 3.84 3.44 30.30
N ILE A 319 4.12 2.27 30.88
CA ILE A 319 5.30 2.06 31.72
C ILE A 319 6.60 2.29 30.93
N MET A 320 6.68 1.77 29.70
CA MET A 320 7.84 1.99 28.83
C MET A 320 8.03 3.47 28.51
N ARG A 321 6.95 4.22 28.27
CA ARG A 321 7.00 5.67 28.02
C ARG A 321 7.51 6.43 29.23
N THR A 322 6.90 6.22 30.39
CA THR A 322 7.22 6.96 31.62
C THR A 322 8.66 6.70 32.07
N ARG A 323 9.18 5.50 31.83
CA ARG A 323 10.58 5.15 32.17
C ARG A 323 11.58 5.41 31.03
N GLY A 324 11.13 5.88 29.86
CA GLY A 324 12.00 6.07 28.70
C GLY A 324 12.68 4.78 28.23
N LEU A 325 11.98 3.65 28.30
CA LEU A 325 12.48 2.33 27.92
C LEU A 325 12.00 1.92 26.53
N ALA A 326 12.81 1.10 25.86
CA ALA A 326 12.50 0.36 24.64
C ALA A 326 12.68 -1.14 24.91
N ALA A 327 11.94 -1.97 24.18
CA ALA A 327 12.02 -3.42 24.31
C ALA A 327 12.75 -4.01 23.10
N ILE A 328 13.74 -4.85 23.35
CA ILE A 328 14.38 -5.68 22.33
C ILE A 328 13.59 -6.98 22.27
N ALA A 329 13.02 -7.27 21.11
CA ALA A 329 12.20 -8.46 20.92
C ALA A 329 12.69 -9.31 19.75
N ARG A 330 12.61 -10.62 19.91
CA ARG A 330 12.76 -11.59 18.83
C ARG A 330 11.44 -11.67 18.08
N TYR A 331 11.47 -11.35 16.79
CA TYR A 331 10.31 -11.43 15.92
C TYR A 331 10.46 -12.60 14.94
N VAL A 332 9.49 -13.51 14.93
CA VAL A 332 9.40 -14.63 13.99
C VAL A 332 8.08 -14.55 13.25
N TYR A 333 8.15 -14.40 11.93
CA TYR A 333 6.97 -14.19 11.07
C TYR A 333 6.20 -15.47 10.79
N ASN A 334 6.91 -16.53 10.42
CA ASN A 334 6.37 -17.87 10.21
C ASN A 334 7.42 -18.92 10.65
N ALA A 335 7.00 -20.17 10.83
CA ALA A 335 7.90 -21.25 11.28
C ALA A 335 9.07 -21.52 10.29
N ARG A 336 8.94 -21.06 9.04
CA ARG A 336 9.97 -21.17 8.00
C ARG A 336 10.87 -19.93 7.91
N SER A 337 10.59 -18.87 8.66
CA SER A 337 11.35 -17.62 8.63
C SER A 337 12.47 -17.69 9.65
N SER A 338 13.65 -17.21 9.25
CA SER A 338 14.71 -16.92 10.21
C SER A 338 14.23 -15.85 11.20
N ALA A 339 14.63 -16.01 12.46
CA ALA A 339 14.26 -15.06 13.50
C ALA A 339 15.00 -13.73 13.30
N ASN A 340 14.25 -12.63 13.24
CA ASN A 340 14.83 -11.30 13.25
C ASN A 340 15.04 -10.88 14.71
N SER A 341 16.29 -10.73 15.13
CA SER A 341 16.67 -10.32 16.49
C SER A 341 16.67 -8.80 16.70
N SER A 342 16.47 -8.01 15.65
CA SER A 342 16.68 -6.55 15.66
C SER A 342 15.40 -5.72 15.66
N ASP A 343 14.21 -6.31 15.83
CA ASP A 343 12.96 -5.53 15.92
C ASP A 343 12.89 -4.87 17.31
N SER A 344 13.57 -3.74 17.47
CA SER A 344 13.45 -2.91 18.66
C SER A 344 12.07 -2.25 18.65
N LEU A 345 11.22 -2.61 19.60
CA LEU A 345 9.98 -1.91 19.89
C LEU A 345 10.34 -0.55 20.48
N ARG A 346 10.30 0.48 19.62
CA ARG A 346 10.49 1.86 20.03
C ARG A 346 9.25 2.41 20.74
N THR A 347 9.48 3.54 21.39
CA THR A 347 8.52 4.30 22.20
C THR A 347 7.11 4.36 21.58
N PRO A 348 6.06 4.35 22.42
CA PRO A 348 4.71 4.64 21.96
C PRO A 348 4.65 5.90 21.13
N GLN A 349 4.14 5.77 19.91
CA GLN A 349 3.59 6.91 19.21
C GLN A 349 2.16 7.08 19.72
N SER A 350 1.86 8.20 20.40
CA SER A 350 0.46 8.60 20.55
C SER A 350 -0.11 8.91 19.17
N PRO A 351 -1.38 8.63 18.89
CA PRO A 351 -2.07 9.37 17.84
C PRO A 351 -1.93 10.85 18.19
N ALA A 352 -1.38 11.64 17.29
CA ALA A 352 -1.18 13.06 17.48
C ALA A 352 -2.55 13.72 17.70
N THR A 353 -2.87 14.07 18.94
CA THR A 353 -3.44 15.40 19.22
C THR A 353 -2.25 16.34 19.23
N ASP A 354 -1.95 16.90 18.06
CA ASP A 354 -1.16 18.12 17.95
C ASP A 354 -2.00 19.23 18.60
N VAL A 355 -1.77 19.43 19.89
CA VAL A 355 -2.08 20.69 20.55
C VAL A 355 -0.74 21.14 21.09
N GLY A 356 -0.08 22.00 20.32
CA GLY A 356 1.08 22.74 20.80
C GLY A 356 0.69 23.50 22.05
N CYS A 357 1.41 23.26 23.14
CA CYS A 357 1.56 24.22 24.21
C CYS A 357 2.88 23.95 24.93
N SER A 358 3.67 25.03 25.01
CA SER A 358 4.97 25.25 25.66
C SER A 358 6.21 24.58 25.06
#